data_AF-A0A356E8Y8-F1
#
_entry.id   AF-A0A356E8Y8-F1
#
_cell.length_a   1.000
_cell.length_b   1.000
_cell.length_c   1.000
_cell.angle_alpha   90.00
_cell.angle_beta   90.00
_cell.angle_gamma   90.00
#
_symmetry.space_group_name_H-M   'P 1'
#
loop_
_entity.id
_entity.type
_entity.pdbx_description
1 polymer ?
#
loop_
_entity_poly.entity_id
_entity_poly.type
_entity_poly.pdbx_seq_one_letter_code
_entity_poly.pdbx_strand_id
1 'polypeptide(L)'
;TPKAEQRKTEPQTERTTGKQQQSAAATKKATASESNAAANNKVDLPSAAGTKTLTVKQGVSLMQVFRDNNLSVADVNAMTKVKGAENVLSNFKSGDKVQVFLNRQGRVSTLRLSNGATFTRQPDGSYKYTK
;
A
#
# COMPACT_ATOMS: atom_id res chain seq x y z
N THR A 1 13.31 -18.06 -46.05
CA THR A 1 13.75 -16.66 -45.80
C THR A 1 13.20 -15.76 -46.89
N PRO A 2 12.65 -14.59 -46.53
CA PRO A 2 12.64 -13.41 -47.39
C PRO A 2 13.59 -12.33 -46.83
N LYS A 3 14.20 -11.52 -47.71
CA LYS A 3 15.01 -10.34 -47.33
C LYS A 3 14.90 -9.27 -48.42
N ALA A 4 14.26 -8.16 -48.08
CA ALA A 4 14.18 -6.90 -48.84
C ALA A 4 13.41 -5.89 -47.95
N GLU A 5 13.62 -4.57 -47.97
CA GLU A 5 14.75 -3.78 -48.46
C GLU A 5 14.79 -2.46 -47.65
N GLN A 6 15.94 -1.81 -47.50
CA GLN A 6 16.02 -0.52 -46.82
C GLN A 6 15.53 0.65 -47.71
N ARG A 7 14.86 1.65 -47.12
CA ARG A 7 14.87 3.03 -47.68
C ARG A 7 14.77 4.08 -46.58
N LYS A 8 15.59 5.13 -46.74
CA LYS A 8 15.87 6.21 -45.78
C LYS A 8 15.63 7.54 -46.50
N THR A 9 14.76 8.41 -45.97
CA THR A 9 14.76 9.86 -46.25
C THR A 9 13.93 10.64 -45.23
N GLU A 10 14.62 11.39 -44.39
CA GLU A 10 14.25 12.74 -43.92
C GLU A 10 14.41 13.76 -45.09
N PRO A 11 13.96 15.04 -45.04
CA PRO A 11 13.98 15.90 -43.84
C PRO A 11 12.89 17.00 -43.62
N GLN A 12 12.89 17.48 -42.38
CA GLN A 12 12.71 18.87 -41.89
C GLN A 12 11.80 19.88 -42.61
N THR A 13 10.95 20.55 -41.81
CA THR A 13 11.04 22.02 -41.65
C THR A 13 10.51 22.44 -40.26
N GLU A 14 11.41 23.02 -39.45
CA GLU A 14 11.26 24.25 -38.62
C GLU A 14 10.04 24.48 -37.67
N ARG A 15 10.13 25.21 -36.55
CA ARG A 15 11.10 26.28 -36.15
C ARG A 15 11.17 26.50 -34.61
N THR A 16 12.36 26.87 -34.09
CA THR A 16 12.69 27.81 -32.97
C THR A 16 11.75 27.98 -31.75
N THR A 17 12.17 28.06 -30.47
CA THR A 17 13.48 28.22 -29.76
C THR A 17 13.24 27.96 -28.23
N GLY A 18 14.19 27.93 -27.28
CA GLY A 18 15.65 28.16 -27.26
C GLY A 18 16.08 29.13 -26.13
N LYS A 19 17.29 28.94 -25.53
CA LYS A 19 17.85 29.62 -24.31
C LYS A 19 17.10 29.32 -22.99
N GLN A 20 17.61 29.49 -21.75
CA GLN A 20 18.92 29.59 -21.05
C GLN A 20 18.60 29.47 -19.52
N GLN A 21 19.47 29.23 -18.52
CA GLN A 21 20.81 28.62 -18.37
C GLN A 21 21.23 28.74 -16.86
N GLN A 22 21.91 27.72 -16.27
CA GLN A 22 22.59 27.80 -14.93
C GLN A 22 21.65 28.06 -13.71
N SER A 23 22.01 27.98 -12.40
CA SER A 23 23.15 27.37 -11.66
C SER A 23 22.84 27.25 -10.13
N ALA A 24 23.74 26.56 -9.40
CA ALA A 24 24.07 26.76 -7.98
C ALA A 24 23.05 26.36 -6.88
N ALA A 25 23.56 26.23 -5.64
CA ALA A 25 22.82 25.79 -4.46
C ALA A 25 23.30 26.53 -3.18
N ALA A 26 22.36 26.86 -2.30
CA ALA A 26 22.56 27.13 -0.85
C ALA A 26 21.20 27.35 -0.15
N THR A 27 21.01 27.43 1.18
CA THR A 27 21.47 26.71 2.40
C THR A 27 20.68 27.37 3.57
N LYS A 28 20.43 26.68 4.70
CA LYS A 28 19.87 27.24 5.98
C LYS A 28 18.35 27.55 5.94
N LYS A 29 17.60 27.53 7.05
CA LYS A 29 17.71 26.83 8.36
C LYS A 29 16.28 26.79 8.96
N ALA A 30 15.98 25.81 9.81
CA ALA A 30 14.64 25.61 10.39
C ALA A 30 14.20 26.66 11.43
N THR A 31 12.87 26.82 11.53
CA THR A 31 12.14 27.23 12.74
C THR A 31 10.91 26.33 12.88
N ALA A 32 10.58 25.90 14.09
CA ALA A 32 9.48 24.99 14.37
C ALA A 32 8.24 25.74 14.89
N SER A 33 7.07 25.13 14.74
CA SER A 33 5.84 25.49 15.45
C SER A 33 5.06 24.22 15.71
N GLU A 34 5.09 23.75 16.95
CA GLU A 34 4.40 22.52 17.37
C GLU A 34 2.92 22.81 17.67
N SER A 35 2.02 21.97 17.18
CA SER A 35 0.70 21.76 17.78
C SER A 35 0.15 20.38 17.38
N ASN A 36 -0.59 19.76 18.28
CA ASN A 36 -0.86 18.32 18.26
C ASN A 36 -2.22 17.99 17.63
N ALA A 37 -2.22 17.27 16.51
CA ALA A 37 -3.43 16.67 15.93
C ALA A 37 -3.11 15.34 15.22
N ALA A 38 -3.50 14.22 15.83
CA ALA A 38 -3.25 12.89 15.29
C ALA A 38 -4.37 12.42 14.34
N ALA A 39 -4.17 12.49 13.02
CA ALA A 39 -5.00 11.80 12.04
C ALA A 39 -4.28 11.50 10.69
N ASN A 40 -4.50 10.28 10.18
CA ASN A 40 -4.52 9.92 8.76
C ASN A 40 -3.33 10.34 7.85
N ASN A 41 -2.25 9.54 7.87
CA ASN A 41 -1.42 9.33 6.68
C ASN A 41 -2.23 8.59 5.59
N LYS A 42 -3.10 9.30 4.87
CA LYS A 42 -3.84 8.79 3.71
C LYS A 42 -2.99 8.93 2.46
N VAL A 43 -2.13 7.94 2.19
CA VAL A 43 -1.44 7.85 0.89
C VAL A 43 -2.49 7.51 -0.17
N ASP A 44 -2.80 8.47 -1.05
CA ASP A 44 -3.88 8.34 -2.03
C ASP A 44 -3.42 7.61 -3.29
N LEU A 45 -4.01 6.43 -3.53
CA LEU A 45 -3.96 5.74 -4.82
C LEU A 45 -5.40 5.32 -5.21
N PRO A 46 -5.72 5.28 -6.52
CA PRO A 46 -7.06 5.68 -6.97
C PRO A 46 -8.15 4.61 -6.90
N SER A 47 -9.40 5.09 -6.99
CA SER A 47 -10.62 4.33 -7.30
C SER A 47 -11.28 3.53 -6.16
N ALA A 48 -11.59 4.24 -5.06
CA ALA A 48 -12.60 3.87 -4.06
C ALA A 48 -12.47 2.46 -3.46
N ALA A 49 -11.25 2.08 -3.12
CA ALA A 49 -10.94 1.00 -2.19
C ALA A 49 -10.87 1.57 -0.76
N GLY A 50 -11.71 1.08 0.15
CA GLY A 50 -11.82 1.65 1.50
C GLY A 50 -10.60 1.31 2.36
N THR A 51 -9.91 2.29 2.94
CA THR A 51 -8.81 2.03 3.89
C THR A 51 -9.27 2.26 5.33
N LYS A 52 -9.16 1.24 6.19
CA LYS A 52 -9.44 1.32 7.64
C LYS A 52 -8.14 1.04 8.40
N THR A 53 -7.75 1.90 9.34
CA THR A 53 -6.68 1.58 10.30
C THR A 53 -7.33 1.15 11.61
N LEU A 54 -7.03 -0.06 12.05
CA LEU A 54 -7.57 -0.68 13.25
C LEU A 54 -6.47 -0.82 14.30
N THR A 55 -6.84 -0.82 15.59
CA THR A 55 -5.91 -1.01 16.71
C THR A 55 -6.30 -2.23 17.52
N VAL A 56 -5.35 -3.11 17.80
CA VAL A 56 -5.56 -4.31 18.60
C VAL A 56 -5.66 -3.92 20.09
N LYS A 57 -6.73 -4.33 20.77
CA LYS A 57 -6.90 -4.16 22.22
C LYS A 57 -6.24 -5.34 22.98
N GLN A 58 -5.93 -5.15 24.26
CA GLN A 58 -5.39 -6.21 25.10
C GLN A 58 -6.35 -7.43 25.14
N GLY A 59 -5.81 -8.63 24.93
CA GLY A 59 -6.60 -9.88 24.88
C GLY A 59 -7.42 -10.10 23.59
N VAL A 60 -7.38 -9.19 22.61
CA VAL A 60 -8.19 -9.28 21.40
C VAL A 60 -7.37 -9.84 20.23
N SER A 61 -7.87 -10.90 19.58
CA SER A 61 -7.23 -11.52 18.41
C SER A 61 -7.58 -10.80 17.10
N LEU A 62 -6.80 -11.03 16.03
CA LEU A 62 -7.11 -10.47 14.70
C LEU A 62 -8.50 -10.88 14.20
N MET A 63 -8.95 -12.11 14.52
CA MET A 63 -10.29 -12.56 14.17
C MET A 63 -11.37 -11.71 14.85
N GLN A 64 -11.18 -11.35 16.13
CA GLN A 64 -12.12 -10.49 16.83
C GLN A 64 -12.05 -9.04 16.30
N VAL A 65 -10.86 -8.50 16.04
CA VAL A 65 -10.69 -7.19 15.38
C VAL A 65 -11.45 -7.11 14.05
N PHE A 66 -11.50 -8.20 13.28
CA PHE A 66 -12.32 -8.28 12.06
C PHE A 66 -13.82 -8.26 12.36
N ARG A 67 -14.30 -9.07 13.31
CA ARG A 67 -15.73 -9.10 13.70
C ARG A 67 -16.20 -7.74 14.21
N ASP A 68 -15.44 -7.11 15.10
CA ASP A 68 -15.69 -5.77 15.66
C ASP A 68 -15.78 -4.67 14.59
N ASN A 69 -15.17 -4.88 13.41
CA ASN A 69 -15.09 -3.90 12.33
C ASN A 69 -15.93 -4.27 11.10
N ASN A 70 -16.82 -5.26 11.24
CA ASN A 70 -17.68 -5.83 10.19
C ASN A 70 -16.91 -6.32 8.95
N LEU A 71 -15.70 -6.84 9.17
CA LEU A 71 -14.86 -7.40 8.11
C LEU A 71 -15.14 -8.90 7.89
N SER A 72 -14.83 -9.38 6.69
CA SER A 72 -15.02 -10.78 6.29
C SER A 72 -14.22 -11.75 7.17
N VAL A 73 -14.92 -12.55 7.98
CA VAL A 73 -14.29 -13.62 8.78
C VAL A 73 -13.67 -14.71 7.87
N ALA A 74 -14.22 -14.90 6.66
CA ALA A 74 -13.63 -15.79 5.67
C ALA A 74 -12.23 -15.33 5.22
N ASP A 75 -11.97 -14.02 5.23
CA ASP A 75 -10.67 -13.45 4.84
C ASP A 75 -9.62 -13.77 5.92
N VAL A 76 -9.95 -13.64 7.21
CA VAL A 76 -9.09 -14.12 8.31
C VAL A 76 -8.89 -15.64 8.25
N ASN A 77 -9.94 -16.41 7.99
CA ASN A 77 -9.85 -17.88 7.88
C ASN A 77 -9.04 -18.36 6.68
N ALA A 78 -8.74 -17.49 5.72
CA ALA A 78 -7.78 -17.72 4.65
C ALA A 78 -6.37 -17.25 5.04
N MET A 79 -6.24 -16.08 5.70
CA MET A 79 -4.96 -15.58 6.26
C MET A 79 -4.34 -16.55 7.29
N THR A 80 -5.15 -17.19 8.13
CA THR A 80 -4.69 -18.18 9.13
C THR A 80 -4.14 -19.47 8.51
N LYS A 81 -4.46 -19.76 7.25
CA LYS A 81 -3.98 -20.95 6.52
C LYS A 81 -2.71 -20.68 5.71
N VAL A 82 -2.18 -19.45 5.72
CA VAL A 82 -0.99 -19.10 4.96
C VAL A 82 0.26 -19.56 5.71
N LYS A 83 1.04 -20.44 5.09
CA LYS A 83 2.29 -20.96 5.67
C LYS A 83 3.22 -19.81 6.06
N GLY A 84 3.71 -19.84 7.31
CA GLY A 84 4.56 -18.79 7.88
C GLY A 84 3.82 -17.62 8.54
N ALA A 85 2.49 -17.49 8.37
CA ALA A 85 1.70 -16.44 9.02
C ALA A 85 1.35 -16.73 10.49
N GLU A 86 1.34 -18.01 10.90
CA GLU A 86 0.94 -18.48 12.24
C GLU A 86 1.61 -17.67 13.37
N ASN A 87 2.94 -17.51 13.29
CA ASN A 87 3.75 -16.75 14.25
C ASN A 87 3.47 -15.24 14.26
N VAL A 88 2.82 -14.68 13.24
CA VAL A 88 2.39 -13.27 13.21
C VAL A 88 0.99 -13.10 13.79
N LEU A 89 0.13 -14.11 13.63
CA LEU A 89 -1.23 -14.11 14.14
C LEU A 89 -1.32 -14.40 15.65
N SER A 90 -0.30 -15.03 16.23
CA SER A 90 -0.14 -15.24 17.67
C SER A 90 0.62 -14.11 18.40
N ASN A 91 1.52 -13.39 17.73
CA ASN A 91 2.37 -12.34 18.33
C ASN A 91 1.72 -10.95 18.45
N PHE A 92 0.40 -10.82 18.23
CA PHE A 92 -0.30 -9.55 18.38
C PHE A 92 -0.26 -9.03 19.82
N LYS A 93 0.05 -7.73 19.97
CA LYS A 93 0.09 -7.03 21.25
C LYS A 93 -0.94 -5.91 21.30
N SER A 94 -1.33 -5.53 22.52
CA SER A 94 -2.14 -4.33 22.77
C SER A 94 -1.46 -3.09 22.18
N GLY A 95 -2.17 -2.37 21.31
CA GLY A 95 -1.65 -1.20 20.60
C GLY A 95 -1.11 -1.48 19.19
N ASP A 96 -1.01 -2.75 18.76
CA ASP A 96 -0.64 -3.06 17.37
C ASP A 96 -1.63 -2.44 16.38
N LYS A 97 -1.12 -2.00 15.23
CA LYS A 97 -1.89 -1.32 14.19
C LYS A 97 -2.02 -2.20 12.95
N VAL A 98 -3.26 -2.36 12.52
CA VAL A 98 -3.67 -3.18 11.37
C VAL A 98 -4.26 -2.24 10.32
N GLN A 99 -3.52 -1.99 9.24
CA GLN A 99 -4.06 -1.26 8.08
C GLN A 99 -4.76 -2.26 7.15
N VAL A 100 -6.06 -2.06 6.95
CA VAL A 100 -6.91 -2.91 6.10
C VAL A 100 -7.35 -2.11 4.89
N PHE A 101 -7.04 -2.61 3.71
CA PHE A 101 -7.49 -2.10 2.42
C PHE A 101 -8.62 -3.00 1.92
N LEU A 102 -9.75 -2.41 1.57
CA LEU A 102 -10.97 -3.10 1.15
C LEU A 102 -11.21 -2.90 -0.34
N ASN A 103 -11.53 -3.98 -1.05
CA ASN A 103 -12.02 -3.90 -2.43
C ASN A 103 -13.44 -3.28 -2.46
N ARG A 104 -13.96 -3.03 -3.67
CA ARG A 104 -15.30 -2.43 -3.87
C ARG A 104 -16.47 -3.33 -3.45
N GLN A 105 -16.20 -4.54 -2.95
CA GLN A 105 -17.17 -5.49 -2.38
C GLN A 105 -17.05 -5.60 -0.84
N GLY A 106 -16.23 -4.75 -0.19
CA GLY A 106 -15.98 -4.79 1.25
C GLY A 106 -15.10 -5.95 1.73
N ARG A 107 -14.52 -6.75 0.82
CA ARG A 107 -13.53 -7.79 1.15
C ARG A 107 -12.16 -7.16 1.33
N VAL A 108 -11.30 -7.76 2.15
CA VAL A 108 -9.92 -7.30 2.30
C VAL A 108 -9.13 -7.61 1.03
N SER A 109 -8.58 -6.59 0.36
CA SER A 109 -7.62 -6.77 -0.73
C SER A 109 -6.20 -6.91 -0.18
N THR A 110 -5.85 -6.09 0.81
CA THR A 110 -4.54 -6.09 1.46
C THR A 110 -4.69 -5.79 2.95
N LEU A 111 -3.92 -6.48 3.78
CA LEU A 111 -3.77 -6.17 5.20
C LEU A 111 -2.28 -5.99 5.51
N ARG A 112 -1.92 -4.89 6.19
CA ARG A 112 -0.55 -4.56 6.61
C ARG A 112 -0.49 -4.36 8.11
N LEU A 113 0.58 -4.83 8.74
CA LEU A 113 0.76 -4.81 10.19
C LEU A 113 1.91 -3.91 10.62
N SER A 114 1.82 -3.37 11.84
CA SER A 114 2.88 -2.61 12.53
C SER A 114 4.23 -3.34 12.56
N ASN A 115 4.22 -4.67 12.53
CA ASN A 115 5.41 -5.54 12.53
C ASN A 115 5.99 -5.83 11.12
N GLY A 116 5.57 -5.07 10.09
CA GLY A 116 6.03 -5.18 8.70
C GLY A 116 5.25 -6.20 7.85
N ALA A 117 4.66 -7.23 8.48
CA ALA A 117 3.96 -8.28 7.77
C ALA A 117 2.77 -7.74 6.95
N THR A 118 2.65 -8.26 5.74
CA THR A 118 1.62 -7.91 4.76
C THR A 118 0.98 -9.18 4.19
N PHE A 119 -0.35 -9.16 4.08
CA PHE A 119 -1.18 -10.19 3.49
C PHE A 119 -1.91 -9.61 2.28
N THR A 120 -1.70 -10.17 1.10
CA THR A 120 -2.33 -9.70 -0.14
C THR A 120 -3.26 -10.78 -0.69
N ARG A 121 -4.55 -10.46 -0.87
CA ARG A 121 -5.55 -11.38 -1.41
C ARG A 121 -5.22 -11.73 -2.86
N GLN A 122 -5.22 -13.02 -3.17
CA GLN A 122 -5.03 -13.54 -4.53
C GLN A 122 -6.38 -13.69 -5.24
N PRO A 123 -6.42 -13.86 -6.58
CA PRO A 123 -7.68 -13.99 -7.32
C PRO A 123 -8.54 -15.17 -6.85
N ASP A 124 -7.92 -16.31 -6.55
CA ASP A 124 -8.53 -17.54 -6.03
C ASP A 124 -9.17 -17.39 -4.62
N GLY A 125 -8.88 -16.30 -3.91
CA GLY A 125 -9.34 -16.06 -2.54
C GLY A 125 -8.40 -16.55 -1.44
N SER A 126 -7.24 -17.10 -1.80
CA SER A 126 -6.13 -17.28 -0.87
C SER A 126 -5.46 -15.93 -0.53
N TYR A 127 -4.51 -15.94 0.40
CA TYR A 127 -3.67 -14.79 0.71
C TYR A 127 -2.20 -15.18 0.56
N LYS A 128 -1.42 -14.27 -0.03
CA LYS A 128 0.05 -14.33 0.02
C LYS A 128 0.52 -13.55 1.24
N TYR A 129 1.30 -14.20 2.10
CA TYR A 129 2.01 -13.56 3.22
C TYR A 129 3.41 -13.14 2.76
N THR A 130 3.85 -11.97 3.22
CA THR A 130 5.19 -11.40 3.04
C THR A 130 5.55 -10.61 4.28
N LYS A 131 6.80 -10.66 4.73
CA LYS A 131 7.34 -9.90 5.86
C LYS A 131 8.79 -9.53 5.57
#